data_AF-A0A832IZB9-F1
#
_entry.id   AF-A0A832IZB9-F1
#
_cell.length_a   1.000
_cell.length_b   1.000
_cell.length_c   1.000
_cell.angle_alpha   90.00
_cell.angle_beta   90.00
_cell.angle_gamma   90.00
#
_symmetry.space_group_name_H-M   'P 1'
#
loop_
_entity.id
_entity.type
_entity.pdbx_description
1 polymer ?
#
loop_
_entity_poly.entity_id
_entity_poly.type
_entity_poly.pdbx_seq_one_letter_code
_entity_poly.pdbx_strand_id
1 'polypeptide(L)'
;KLQQLALGLDIPPLEPVPQDHVLTRSFYLLQDFPGRYMGQAVWIEAAPPNAEKVEGMPFRNLNDGVSPVVIGGNDWAAAWAVDNAGNYPYRVGRGYTGERQREVAFRFGVNLIMYVLTGNYKSDQVHVPALLERLGQ
;
A
#
# COMPACT_ATOMS: atom_id res chain seq x y z
N LYS A 1 -13.44 -17.79 6.75
CA LYS A 1 -13.26 -17.78 5.27
C LYS A 1 -11.86 -17.28 4.86
N LEU A 2 -11.42 -16.06 5.25
CA LEU A 2 -10.07 -15.57 4.89
C LEU A 2 -8.94 -16.48 5.39
N GLN A 3 -8.99 -16.92 6.65
CA GLN A 3 -8.01 -17.88 7.20
C GLN A 3 -7.94 -19.17 6.39
N GLN A 4 -9.07 -19.69 5.92
CA GLN A 4 -9.12 -20.91 5.09
C GLN A 4 -8.49 -20.69 3.71
N LEU A 5 -8.67 -19.51 3.11
CA LEU A 5 -8.01 -19.14 1.85
C LEU A 5 -6.50 -18.97 2.03
N ALA A 6 -6.07 -18.52 3.20
CA ALA A 6 -4.66 -18.31 3.53
C ALA A 6 -3.92 -19.58 3.97
N LEU A 7 -4.60 -20.70 4.25
CA LEU A 7 -3.97 -21.94 4.75
C LEU A 7 -2.90 -22.52 3.83
N GLY A 8 -2.99 -22.27 2.51
CA GLY A 8 -2.00 -22.71 1.52
C GLY A 8 -0.94 -21.67 1.18
N LEU A 9 -0.98 -20.50 1.80
CA LEU A 9 -0.05 -19.40 1.57
C LEU A 9 0.90 -19.30 2.76
N ASP A 10 2.19 -19.13 2.47
CA ASP A 10 3.16 -18.76 3.50
C ASP A 10 2.99 -17.26 3.80
N ILE A 11 2.17 -16.95 4.81
CA ILE A 11 1.86 -15.57 5.20
C ILE A 11 2.85 -15.15 6.29
N PRO A 12 3.71 -14.13 6.03
CA PRO A 12 4.64 -13.65 7.05
C PRO A 12 3.88 -12.96 8.20
N PRO A 13 4.55 -12.67 9.33
CA PRO A 13 3.98 -11.82 10.36
C PRO A 13 3.44 -10.52 9.76
N LEU A 14 2.29 -10.04 10.25
CA LEU A 14 1.59 -8.89 9.69
C LEU A 14 1.55 -7.73 10.68
N GLU A 15 1.65 -6.50 10.16
CA GLU A 15 1.37 -5.28 10.90
C GLU A 15 0.41 -4.37 10.12
N PRO A 16 -0.34 -3.47 10.78
CA PRO A 16 -1.09 -2.44 10.08
C PRO A 16 -0.14 -1.53 9.31
N VAL A 17 -0.50 -1.13 8.09
CA VAL A 17 0.34 -0.27 7.25
C VAL A 17 0.78 0.98 8.02
N PRO A 18 2.08 1.17 8.27
CA PRO A 18 2.59 2.36 8.93
C PRO A 18 2.32 3.63 8.10
N GLN A 19 2.17 4.78 8.76
CA GLN A 19 1.94 6.06 8.05
C GLN A 19 3.12 6.46 7.14
N ASP A 20 4.33 6.00 7.45
CA ASP A 20 5.51 6.21 6.63
C ASP A 20 5.75 5.11 5.60
N HIS A 21 4.84 4.16 5.44
CA HIS A 21 4.97 3.12 4.43
C HIS A 21 4.90 3.69 3.00
N VAL A 22 5.69 3.12 2.08
CA VAL A 22 5.79 3.59 0.70
C VAL A 22 4.45 3.56 -0.05
N LEU A 23 3.54 2.62 0.27
CA LEU A 23 2.17 2.55 -0.29
C LEU A 23 1.38 3.87 -0.13
N THR A 24 1.67 4.67 0.90
CA THR A 24 1.03 5.99 1.10
C THR A 24 1.44 7.02 0.05
N ARG A 25 2.52 6.77 -0.70
CA ARG A 25 3.20 7.75 -1.56
C ARG A 25 3.90 7.15 -2.78
N SER A 26 3.48 5.97 -3.24
CA SER A 26 4.01 5.33 -4.44
C SER A 26 3.79 6.21 -5.67
N PHE A 27 2.57 6.75 -5.84
CA PHE A 27 2.22 7.69 -6.91
C PHE A 27 1.49 8.92 -6.37
N TYR A 28 0.31 8.72 -5.78
CA TYR A 28 -0.44 9.73 -5.03
C TYR A 28 -0.01 9.77 -3.57
N LEU A 29 -0.14 10.94 -2.94
CA LEU A 29 -0.08 11.08 -1.48
C LEU A 29 -1.44 10.78 -0.88
N LEU A 30 -1.51 9.72 -0.07
CA LEU A 30 -2.72 9.21 0.56
C LEU A 30 -2.54 9.11 2.08
N GLN A 31 -3.58 9.48 2.83
CA GLN A 31 -3.62 9.30 4.29
C GLN A 31 -4.27 7.97 4.69
N ASP A 32 -5.19 7.48 3.87
CA ASP A 32 -5.94 6.25 4.07
C ASP A 32 -6.17 5.51 2.74
N PHE A 33 -6.72 4.30 2.84
CA PHE A 33 -6.91 3.38 1.71
C PHE A 33 -8.37 2.95 1.57
N PRO A 34 -9.33 3.88 1.44
CA PRO A 34 -10.74 3.54 1.35
C PRO A 34 -11.03 2.74 0.09
N GLY A 35 -12.04 1.89 0.18
CA GLY A 35 -12.64 1.18 -0.94
C GLY A 35 -14.14 1.46 -0.94
N ARG A 36 -14.97 0.42 -1.06
CA ARG A 36 -16.40 0.54 -0.80
C ARG A 36 -16.68 0.86 0.66
N TYR A 37 -15.86 0.33 1.57
CA TYR A 37 -15.88 0.64 2.99
C TYR A 37 -14.67 1.52 3.38
N MET A 38 -14.78 2.14 4.55
CA MET A 38 -13.76 3.02 5.13
C MET A 38 -13.47 2.61 6.57
N GLY A 39 -12.30 3.01 7.08
CA GLY A 39 -11.91 2.82 8.48
C GLY A 39 -11.43 1.41 8.85
N GLN A 40 -11.34 0.47 7.89
CA GLN A 40 -10.71 -0.82 8.14
C GLN A 40 -9.19 -0.69 8.03
N ALA A 41 -8.47 -1.32 8.95
CA ALA A 41 -7.02 -1.43 8.88
C ALA A 41 -6.62 -2.21 7.62
N VAL A 42 -5.57 -1.73 6.96
CA VAL A 42 -4.85 -2.46 5.91
C VAL A 42 -3.59 -3.03 6.54
N TRP A 43 -3.30 -4.28 6.24
CA TRP A 43 -2.20 -5.04 6.81
C TRP A 43 -1.21 -5.41 5.71
N ILE A 44 0.06 -5.36 6.06
CA ILE A 44 1.20 -5.75 5.23
C ILE A 44 2.10 -6.67 6.04
N GLU A 45 3.11 -7.25 5.40
CA GLU A 45 4.24 -7.87 6.10
C GLU A 45 4.83 -6.91 7.14
N ALA A 46 5.05 -7.44 8.34
CA ALA A 46 5.65 -6.71 9.44
C ALA A 46 7.13 -6.46 9.20
N ALA A 47 7.55 -5.23 9.49
CA ALA A 47 8.95 -4.87 9.54
C ALA A 47 9.75 -5.79 10.48
N PRO A 48 11.02 -6.12 10.15
CA PRO A 48 11.92 -6.74 11.10
C PRO A 48 11.98 -5.94 12.42
N PRO A 49 12.10 -6.59 13.59
CA PRO A 49 12.10 -5.91 14.88
C PRO A 49 13.19 -4.82 15.03
N ASN A 50 14.28 -4.96 14.28
CA ASN A 50 15.43 -4.05 14.22
C ASN A 50 15.35 -3.02 13.08
N ALA A 51 14.22 -2.93 12.36
CA ALA A 51 14.03 -1.94 11.31
C ALA A 51 13.86 -0.55 11.92
N GLU A 52 14.95 0.21 12.02
CA GLU A 52 14.95 1.56 12.55
C GLU A 52 14.66 2.60 11.47
N LYS A 53 14.03 3.70 11.88
CA LYS A 53 13.92 4.90 11.06
C LYS A 53 15.21 5.70 11.23
N VAL A 54 16.01 5.75 10.17
CA VAL A 54 17.27 6.51 10.19
C VAL A 54 16.94 8.01 10.24
N GLU A 55 17.61 8.75 11.11
CA GLU A 55 17.40 10.19 11.27
C GLU A 55 17.66 10.94 9.95
N GLY A 56 16.73 11.81 9.55
CA GLY A 56 16.78 12.50 8.25
C GLY A 56 16.18 11.72 7.08
N MET A 57 15.78 10.45 7.27
CA MET A 57 15.14 9.65 6.22
C MET A 57 13.62 9.55 6.41
N PRO A 58 12.82 9.72 5.34
CA PRO A 58 11.36 9.68 5.46
C PRO A 58 10.80 8.26 5.70
N PHE A 59 11.62 7.20 5.62
CA PHE A 59 11.21 5.80 5.63
C PHE A 59 12.04 4.96 6.62
N ARG A 60 11.45 3.89 7.15
CA ARG A 60 12.20 2.83 7.86
C ARG A 60 13.03 2.05 6.84
N ASN A 61 14.23 1.60 7.23
CA ASN A 61 15.02 0.70 6.40
C ASN A 61 14.44 -0.72 6.49
N LEU A 62 13.41 -0.95 5.68
CA LEU A 62 12.85 -2.26 5.40
C LEU A 62 13.70 -2.84 4.28
N ASN A 63 14.13 -4.10 4.40
CA ASN A 63 14.75 -4.82 3.29
C ASN A 63 14.01 -4.51 1.98
N ASP A 64 14.77 -4.44 0.91
CA ASP A 64 14.45 -4.38 -0.53
C ASP A 64 13.15 -5.08 -1.04
N GLY A 65 12.43 -5.82 -0.21
CA GLY A 65 11.19 -6.51 -0.54
C GLY A 65 9.96 -5.60 -0.59
N VAL A 66 9.31 -5.57 -1.76
CA VAL A 66 7.86 -5.35 -1.83
C VAL A 66 7.20 -6.34 -0.87
N SER A 67 6.34 -5.85 0.02
CA SER A 67 5.54 -6.70 0.88
C SER A 67 4.77 -7.70 0.01
N PRO A 68 4.98 -9.01 0.21
CA PRO A 68 4.39 -10.05 -0.63
C PRO A 68 2.88 -10.15 -0.46
N VAL A 69 2.33 -9.49 0.57
CA VAL A 69 0.91 -9.58 0.93
C VAL A 69 0.37 -8.21 1.36
N VAL A 70 -0.78 -7.83 0.82
CA VAL A 70 -1.58 -6.69 1.28
C VAL A 70 -2.99 -7.20 1.57
N ILE A 71 -3.45 -7.02 2.81
CA ILE A 71 -4.76 -7.50 3.27
C ILE A 71 -5.59 -6.33 3.76
N GLY A 72 -6.83 -6.19 3.27
CA GLY A 72 -7.75 -5.18 3.79
C GLY A 72 -9.21 -5.54 3.58
N GLY A 73 -10.05 -4.99 4.46
CA GLY A 73 -11.51 -5.20 4.46
C GLY A 73 -12.30 -4.12 3.71
N ASN A 74 -11.64 -3.23 2.96
CA ASN A 74 -12.29 -2.07 2.37
C ASN A 74 -13.06 -2.37 1.06
N ASP A 75 -13.04 -3.61 0.56
CA ASP A 75 -13.74 -4.04 -0.68
C ASP A 75 -13.41 -3.11 -1.87
N TRP A 76 -12.12 -3.03 -2.19
CA TRP A 76 -11.63 -2.22 -3.30
C TRP A 76 -12.10 -2.72 -4.66
N ALA A 77 -12.25 -4.03 -4.82
CA ALA A 77 -12.74 -4.63 -6.05
C ALA A 77 -14.12 -4.05 -6.44
N ALA A 78 -15.05 -3.93 -5.49
CA ALA A 78 -16.34 -3.30 -5.75
C ALA A 78 -16.24 -1.78 -6.01
N ALA A 79 -15.28 -1.09 -5.39
CA ALA A 79 -15.05 0.33 -5.64
C ALA A 79 -14.47 0.59 -7.04
N TRP A 80 -13.61 -0.30 -7.52
CA TRP A 80 -12.96 -0.23 -8.83
C TRP A 80 -13.78 -0.82 -9.98
N ALA A 81 -14.78 -1.65 -9.67
CA ALA A 81 -15.58 -2.32 -10.69
C ALA A 81 -16.28 -1.29 -11.60
N VAL A 82 -16.20 -1.57 -12.90
CA VAL A 82 -16.89 -0.84 -13.96
C VAL A 82 -17.53 -1.90 -14.86
N ASP A 83 -18.79 -1.70 -15.23
CA ASP A 83 -19.49 -2.58 -16.17
C ASP A 83 -19.17 -2.24 -17.64
N ASN A 84 -19.69 -3.04 -18.57
CA ASN A 84 -19.44 -2.84 -20.02
C ASN A 84 -19.98 -1.50 -20.55
N ALA A 85 -20.91 -0.87 -19.84
CA ALA A 85 -21.48 0.43 -20.21
C ALA A 85 -20.76 1.60 -19.50
N GLY A 86 -19.70 1.33 -18.73
CA GLY A 86 -18.94 2.36 -18.01
C GLY A 86 -19.55 2.76 -16.67
N ASN A 87 -20.61 2.08 -16.21
CA ASN A 87 -21.24 2.41 -14.93
C ASN A 87 -20.54 1.72 -13.77
N TYR A 88 -20.64 2.32 -12.58
CA TYR A 88 -20.19 1.71 -11.35
C TYR A 88 -21.31 0.83 -10.76
N PRO A 89 -21.20 -0.52 -10.79
CA PRO A 89 -22.29 -1.41 -10.41
C PRO A 89 -22.53 -1.47 -8.89
N TYR A 90 -21.53 -1.08 -8.08
CA TYR A 90 -21.62 -1.08 -6.63
C TYR A 90 -21.62 0.34 -6.08
N ARG A 91 -22.51 0.62 -5.12
CA ARG A 91 -22.54 1.90 -4.42
C ARG A 91 -21.35 2.04 -3.48
N VAL A 92 -20.70 3.20 -3.53
CA VAL A 92 -19.65 3.65 -2.62
C VAL A 92 -20.14 4.96 -1.99
N GLY A 93 -20.25 5.00 -0.66
CA GLY A 93 -20.75 6.16 0.08
C GLY A 93 -22.13 6.66 -0.39
N ARG A 94 -22.37 7.98 -0.24
CA ARG A 94 -23.57 8.67 -0.73
C ARG A 94 -23.20 10.05 -1.27
N GLY A 95 -23.86 10.48 -2.35
CA GLY A 95 -23.65 11.82 -2.93
C GLY A 95 -22.18 12.13 -3.24
N TYR A 96 -21.81 13.40 -3.12
CA TYR A 96 -20.46 13.90 -3.43
C TYR A 96 -19.34 13.22 -2.61
N THR A 97 -19.60 12.90 -1.34
CA THR A 97 -18.60 12.22 -0.50
C THR A 97 -18.34 10.79 -0.99
N GLY A 98 -19.34 10.12 -1.57
CA GLY A 98 -19.19 8.80 -2.18
C GLY A 98 -18.36 8.83 -3.47
N GLU A 99 -18.56 9.84 -4.33
CA GLU A 99 -17.73 10.05 -5.52
C GLU A 99 -16.27 10.29 -5.14
N ARG A 100 -16.03 11.14 -4.14
CA ARG A 100 -14.69 11.39 -3.60
C ARG A 100 -14.06 10.13 -3.02
N GLN A 101 -14.82 9.34 -2.24
CA GLN A 101 -14.34 8.08 -1.68
C GLN A 101 -13.92 7.10 -2.80
N ARG A 102 -14.72 6.98 -3.87
CA ARG A 102 -14.38 6.14 -5.02
C ARG A 102 -13.13 6.63 -5.74
N GLU A 103 -12.99 7.94 -5.91
CA GLU A 103 -11.79 8.52 -6.50
C GLU A 103 -10.54 8.17 -5.68
N VAL A 104 -10.60 8.29 -4.35
CA VAL A 104 -9.50 7.91 -3.47
C VAL A 104 -9.23 6.39 -3.54
N ALA A 105 -10.27 5.56 -3.67
CA ALA A 105 -10.10 4.14 -3.91
C ALA A 105 -9.32 3.85 -5.21
N PHE A 106 -9.62 4.55 -6.30
CA PHE A 106 -8.84 4.42 -7.54
C PHE A 106 -7.38 4.87 -7.36
N ARG A 107 -7.15 5.98 -6.65
CA ARG A 107 -5.79 6.44 -6.33
C ARG A 107 -5.01 5.41 -5.51
N PHE A 108 -5.68 4.73 -4.57
CA PHE A 108 -5.06 3.60 -3.85
C PHE A 108 -4.71 2.45 -4.80
N GLY A 109 -5.60 2.09 -5.74
CA GLY A 109 -5.30 1.08 -6.76
C GLY A 109 -4.06 1.42 -7.58
N VAL A 110 -3.91 2.68 -8.00
CA VAL A 110 -2.70 3.16 -8.69
C VAL A 110 -1.46 3.05 -7.78
N ASN A 111 -1.54 3.48 -6.52
CA ASN A 111 -0.43 3.34 -5.57
C ASN A 111 -0.02 1.88 -5.36
N LEU A 112 -1.00 0.97 -5.26
CA LEU A 112 -0.79 -0.45 -5.06
C LEU A 112 -0.08 -1.07 -6.27
N ILE A 113 -0.54 -0.80 -7.48
CA ILE A 113 0.09 -1.32 -8.70
C ILE A 113 1.50 -0.73 -8.88
N MET A 114 1.66 0.58 -8.64
CA MET A 114 2.98 1.20 -8.70
C MET A 114 3.93 0.59 -7.67
N TYR A 115 3.48 0.36 -6.44
CA TYR A 115 4.27 -0.30 -5.40
C TYR A 115 4.71 -1.72 -5.82
N VAL A 116 3.78 -2.53 -6.31
CA VAL A 116 4.07 -3.91 -6.70
C VAL A 116 5.01 -3.97 -7.91
N LEU A 117 4.85 -3.07 -8.89
CA LEU A 117 5.63 -3.10 -10.13
C LEU A 117 7.00 -2.43 -10.01
N THR A 118 7.14 -1.42 -9.15
CA THR A 118 8.38 -0.62 -9.05
C THR A 118 9.20 -0.93 -7.82
N GLY A 119 8.74 -1.86 -6.99
CA GLY A 119 9.48 -2.18 -5.80
C GLY A 119 9.44 -1.06 -4.77
N ASN A 120 10.54 -1.00 -4.05
CA ASN A 120 10.91 0.11 -3.20
C ASN A 120 11.74 1.17 -3.96
N TYR A 121 11.61 1.35 -5.29
CA TYR A 121 12.47 2.26 -6.08
C TYR A 121 12.69 3.66 -5.45
N LYS A 122 11.71 4.16 -4.68
CA LYS A 122 11.84 5.42 -3.91
C LYS A 122 12.62 5.27 -2.58
N SER A 123 12.58 4.12 -1.93
CA SER A 123 13.44 3.76 -0.80
C SER A 123 14.88 3.45 -1.26
N ASP A 124 15.09 2.97 -2.49
CA ASP A 124 16.44 2.76 -3.04
C ASP A 124 17.21 4.07 -3.24
N GLN A 125 16.52 5.18 -3.58
CA GLN A 125 17.14 6.50 -3.67
C GLN A 125 17.76 6.97 -2.35
N VAL A 126 17.29 6.42 -1.23
CA VAL A 126 17.80 6.74 0.11
C VAL A 126 19.17 6.09 0.37
N HIS A 127 19.52 5.03 -0.36
CA HIS A 127 20.79 4.32 -0.23
C HIS A 127 21.92 4.92 -1.10
N VAL A 128 21.58 5.84 -2.02
CA VAL A 128 22.53 6.46 -2.95
C VAL A 128 23.71 7.15 -2.25
N PRO A 129 23.53 7.93 -1.16
CA PRO A 129 24.66 8.55 -0.46
C PRO A 129 25.68 7.53 0.09
N ALA A 130 25.20 6.44 0.70
CA ALA A 130 26.05 5.39 1.25
C ALA A 130 26.78 4.56 0.18
N LEU A 131 26.17 4.41 -1.01
CA LEU A 131 26.81 3.76 -2.16
C LEU A 131 27.92 4.63 -2.76
N LEU A 132 27.73 5.94 -2.84
CA LEU A 132 28.76 6.88 -3.30
C LEU A 132 29.97 6.93 -2.37
N GLU A 133 29.74 6.85 -1.06
CA GLU A 133 30.81 6.85 -0.05
C GLU A 133 31.68 5.59 -0.13
N ARG A 134 31.09 4.44 -0.48
CA ARG A 134 31.82 3.16 -0.69
C ARG A 134 32.58 3.09 -2.01
N LEU A 135 32.14 3.81 -3.05
CA LEU A 135 32.83 3.88 -4.35
C LEU A 135 33.95 4.94 -4.37
N GLY A 136 33.97 5.84 -3.39
CA GLY A 136 35.02 6.85 -3.19
C GLY A 136 36.21 6.37 -2.33
N GLN A 137 36.20 5.10 -1.88
CA GLN A 137 37.33 4.39 -1.26
C GLN A 137 37.97 3.46 -2.29
#